data_AF-A0A2T2U3A1-F1
#
_entry.id   AF-A0A2T2U3A1-F1
#
_cell.length_a   1.000
_cell.length_b   1.000
_cell.length_c   1.000
_cell.angle_alpha   90.00
_cell.angle_beta   90.00
_cell.angle_gamma   90.00
#
_symmetry.space_group_name_H-M   'P 1'
#
loop_
_entity.id
_entity.type
_entity.pdbx_description
1 polymer ?
#
loop_
_entity_poly.entity_id
_entity_poly.type
_entity_poly.pdbx_seq_one_letter_code
_entity_poly.pdbx_strand_id
1 'polypeptide(L)'
;DEPSRYYSPEFRVPSYEQVSEQEENLELRHAMERQDYLQTAATLDSVGLQFGFTTREAKPGDVRENLRTMIDQGLSEQAALAALTTRPASFLGLSKRLGTVEEGKIANLVVTDGSYFAEDTKVTHVFVDGRLYDYSADTEEGEITGDVSKILGTWSYTLETPGGERSGTIEFEGDQSGLEGTLTNADGDTQELEAISFDGTTLSFTISPSQGPTLSVTVTVEGDTFEGTVSTPGPSLTITGERTSGPDG
;
A
#
# COMPACT_ATOMS: atom_id res chain seq x y z
N ASP A 1 1.33 -3.18 36.14
CA ASP A 1 2.46 -2.84 37.03
C ASP A 1 3.29 -1.72 36.44
N GLU A 2 3.73 -0.78 37.27
CA GLU A 2 4.59 0.35 36.89
C GLU A 2 6.06 -0.05 37.13
N PRO A 3 6.87 -0.29 36.08
CA PRO A 3 8.24 -0.79 36.23
C PRO A 3 9.16 0.15 37.02
N SER A 4 8.85 1.45 36.99
CA SER A 4 9.56 2.52 37.70
C SER A 4 9.65 2.31 39.21
N ARG A 5 8.74 1.52 39.81
CA ARG A 5 8.75 1.23 41.25
C ARG A 5 9.91 0.35 41.72
N TYR A 6 10.54 -0.39 40.81
CA TYR A 6 11.60 -1.35 41.14
C TYR A 6 12.99 -0.91 40.64
N TYR A 7 13.10 0.26 39.99
CA TYR A 7 14.32 0.75 39.36
C TYR A 7 15.33 1.34 40.38
N SER A 8 16.59 0.89 40.30
CA SER A 8 17.72 1.48 41.04
C SER A 8 18.79 2.06 40.09
N PRO A 9 19.16 3.35 40.22
CA PRO A 9 20.09 4.04 39.32
C PRO A 9 21.58 3.81 39.61
N GLU A 10 21.95 3.07 40.66
CA GLU A 10 23.37 2.86 41.02
C GLU A 10 24.04 1.77 40.17
N PHE A 11 25.19 2.10 39.55
CA PHE A 11 26.02 1.21 38.74
C PHE A 11 27.22 0.67 39.54
N ARG A 12 27.00 -0.12 40.60
CA ARG A 12 28.10 -0.84 41.27
C ARG A 12 27.69 -2.26 41.59
N VAL A 13 28.53 -3.21 41.16
CA VAL A 13 28.39 -4.64 41.51
C VAL A 13 29.58 -5.02 42.40
N PRO A 14 29.50 -4.81 43.73
CA PRO A 14 30.59 -5.14 44.64
C PRO A 14 30.74 -6.66 44.92
N SER A 15 29.75 -7.50 44.62
CA SER A 15 29.84 -8.97 44.87
C SER A 15 28.99 -9.81 43.91
N TYR A 16 29.33 -11.10 43.78
CA TYR A 16 28.65 -12.09 42.92
C TYR A 16 27.20 -12.40 43.36
N GLU A 17 26.85 -12.13 44.62
CA GLU A 17 25.52 -12.42 45.19
C GLU A 17 24.45 -11.45 44.68
N GLN A 18 24.86 -10.33 44.06
CA GLN A 18 23.96 -9.31 43.51
C GLN A 18 23.77 -9.45 42.00
N VAL A 19 24.36 -10.47 41.36
CA VAL A 19 24.30 -10.64 39.90
C VAL A 19 22.86 -10.85 39.42
N SER A 20 22.06 -11.67 40.12
CA SER A 20 20.66 -11.89 39.75
C SER A 20 19.80 -10.63 39.88
N GLU A 21 20.04 -9.82 40.92
CA GLU A 21 19.37 -8.52 41.09
C GLU A 21 19.78 -7.50 40.01
N GLN A 22 21.04 -7.56 39.55
CA GLN A 22 21.54 -6.72 38.47
C GLN A 22 21.01 -7.16 37.10
N GLU A 23 20.83 -8.46 36.86
CA GLU A 23 20.17 -8.99 35.67
C GLU A 23 18.72 -8.50 35.59
N GLU A 24 17.95 -8.61 36.68
CA GLU A 24 16.58 -8.11 36.75
C GLU A 24 16.53 -6.57 36.52
N ASN A 25 17.45 -5.82 37.12
CA ASN A 25 17.54 -4.36 36.92
C ASN A 25 17.91 -4.01 35.46
N LEU A 26 18.77 -4.79 34.81
CA LEU A 26 19.10 -4.60 33.39
C LEU A 26 17.88 -4.85 32.50
N GLU A 27 17.09 -5.90 32.78
CA GLU A 27 15.85 -6.18 32.06
C GLU A 27 14.84 -5.05 32.22
N LEU A 28 14.67 -4.52 33.44
CA LEU A 28 13.82 -3.36 33.71
C LEU A 28 14.29 -2.12 32.94
N ARG A 29 15.60 -1.87 32.87
CA ARG A 29 16.16 -0.78 32.05
C ARG A 29 15.84 -0.94 30.58
N HIS A 30 16.04 -2.14 30.02
CA HIS A 30 15.68 -2.40 28.64
C HIS A 30 14.18 -2.24 28.37
N ALA A 31 13.33 -2.63 29.33
CA ALA A 31 11.89 -2.43 29.23
C ALA A 31 11.50 -0.95 29.26
N MET A 32 12.09 -0.16 30.16
CA MET A 32 11.87 1.29 30.25
C MET A 32 12.35 2.02 29.00
N GLU A 33 13.57 1.75 28.53
CA GLU A 33 14.10 2.36 27.30
C GLU A 33 13.25 2.02 26.07
N ARG A 34 12.73 0.78 25.99
CA ARG A 34 11.80 0.39 24.93
C ARG A 34 10.49 1.18 25.02
N GLN A 35 9.96 1.38 26.22
CA GLN A 35 8.76 2.17 26.43
C GLN A 35 8.98 3.64 26.00
N ASP A 36 10.08 4.25 26.44
CA ASP A 36 10.44 5.62 26.08
C ASP A 36 10.61 5.78 24.56
N TYR A 37 11.25 4.80 23.91
CA TYR A 37 11.39 4.77 22.46
C TYR A 37 10.03 4.79 21.75
N LEU A 38 9.09 3.93 22.15
CA LEU A 38 7.78 3.86 21.51
C LEU A 38 6.90 5.08 21.79
N GLN A 39 7.06 5.69 22.98
CA GLN A 39 6.32 6.90 23.39
C GLN A 39 6.89 8.19 22.82
N THR A 40 8.08 8.16 22.19
CA THR A 40 8.79 9.36 21.74
C THR A 40 7.91 10.31 20.93
N ALA A 41 7.12 9.80 19.98
CA ALA A 41 6.21 10.64 19.19
C ALA A 41 5.11 11.29 20.04
N ALA A 42 4.54 10.55 20.99
CA ALA A 42 3.54 11.06 21.93
C ALA A 42 4.15 12.12 22.87
N THR A 43 5.37 11.89 23.36
CA THR A 43 6.10 12.85 24.19
C THR A 43 6.32 14.16 23.45
N LEU A 44 6.80 14.11 22.19
CA LEU A 44 7.00 15.30 21.36
C LEU A 44 5.69 16.06 21.12
N ASP A 45 4.60 15.35 20.82
CA ASP A 45 3.28 15.95 20.62
C ASP A 45 2.77 16.64 21.90
N SER A 46 2.95 16.00 23.06
CA SER A 46 2.48 16.50 24.36
C SER A 46 3.10 17.84 24.76
N VAL A 47 4.31 18.14 24.27
CA VAL A 47 5.02 19.40 24.51
C VAL A 47 4.88 20.39 23.35
N GLY A 48 4.06 20.07 22.35
CA GLY A 48 3.78 20.93 21.20
C GLY A 48 4.88 20.97 20.14
N LEU A 49 5.82 20.03 20.15
CA LEU A 49 6.84 19.92 19.12
C LEU A 49 6.26 19.28 17.87
N GLN A 50 6.40 19.96 16.74
CA GLN A 50 5.99 19.41 15.45
C GLN A 50 7.05 18.43 14.94
N PHE A 51 6.59 17.29 14.44
CA PHE A 51 7.43 16.27 13.82
C PHE A 51 6.75 15.66 12.58
N GLY A 52 7.52 14.89 11.82
CA GLY A 52 7.05 14.12 10.67
C GLY A 52 7.77 12.78 10.60
N PHE A 53 7.18 11.82 9.89
CA PHE A 53 7.73 10.47 9.76
C PHE A 53 8.60 10.32 8.51
N THR A 54 9.51 9.34 8.56
CA THR A 54 10.36 8.92 7.44
C THR A 54 10.47 7.40 7.44
N THR A 55 10.66 6.81 6.25
CA THR A 55 10.82 5.37 6.06
C THR A 55 12.28 4.92 6.02
N ARG A 56 13.25 5.80 6.37
CA ARG A 56 14.69 5.53 6.23
C ARG A 56 15.16 4.22 6.89
N GLU A 57 14.52 3.82 7.98
CA GLU A 57 14.85 2.60 8.75
C GLU A 57 13.66 1.64 8.89
N ALA A 58 12.61 1.84 8.08
CA ALA A 58 11.40 1.02 8.11
C ALA A 58 11.14 0.44 6.71
N LYS A 59 10.71 -0.82 6.64
CA LYS A 59 10.20 -1.36 5.38
C LYS A 59 8.83 -0.74 5.09
N PRO A 60 8.43 -0.56 3.82
CA PRO A 60 7.13 0.00 3.47
C PRO A 60 5.94 -0.70 4.16
N GLY A 61 5.94 -2.04 4.26
CA GLY A 61 4.87 -2.81 4.91
C GLY A 61 4.75 -2.59 6.41
N ASP A 62 5.86 -2.27 7.09
CA ASP A 62 5.90 -2.12 8.55
C ASP A 62 5.36 -0.75 9.01
N VAL A 63 5.22 0.22 8.10
CA VAL A 63 4.91 1.62 8.45
C VAL A 63 3.60 1.74 9.22
N ARG A 64 2.54 1.07 8.75
CA ARG A 64 1.21 1.17 9.34
C ARG A 64 1.15 0.53 10.74
N GLU A 65 1.80 -0.62 10.91
CA GLU A 65 1.90 -1.31 12.21
C GLU A 65 2.69 -0.47 13.23
N ASN A 66 3.80 0.14 12.80
CA ASN A 66 4.60 1.01 13.66
C ASN A 66 3.80 2.24 14.12
N LEU A 67 3.02 2.85 13.22
CA LEU A 67 2.15 3.98 13.56
C LEU A 67 1.08 3.59 14.59
N ARG A 68 0.44 2.44 14.41
CA ARG A 68 -0.52 1.89 15.38
C ARG A 68 0.12 1.67 16.74
N THR A 69 1.32 1.10 16.77
CA THR A 69 2.07 0.93 18.02
C THR A 69 2.32 2.26 18.74
N MET A 70 2.69 3.32 18.01
CA MET A 70 2.86 4.65 18.61
C MET A 70 1.53 5.23 19.14
N ILE A 71 0.42 4.97 18.46
CA ILE A 71 -0.92 5.37 18.90
C ILE A 71 -1.33 4.63 20.17
N ASP A 72 -1.10 3.32 20.23
CA ASP A 72 -1.32 2.50 21.43
C ASP A 72 -0.46 2.97 22.62
N GLN A 73 0.68 3.61 22.34
CA GLN A 73 1.58 4.20 23.31
C GLN A 73 1.28 5.68 23.63
N GLY A 74 0.16 6.22 23.15
CA GLY A 74 -0.37 7.52 23.57
C GLY A 74 -0.31 8.63 22.53
N LEU A 75 0.16 8.37 21.30
CA LEU A 75 0.06 9.33 20.22
C LEU A 75 -1.39 9.42 19.73
N SER A 76 -1.95 10.63 19.58
CA SER A 76 -3.30 10.75 19.03
C SER A 76 -3.31 10.43 17.52
N GLU A 77 -4.40 9.79 17.03
CA GLU A 77 -4.59 9.54 15.59
C GLU A 77 -4.49 10.84 14.77
N GLN A 78 -4.99 11.96 15.31
CA GLN A 78 -4.93 13.25 14.65
C GLN A 78 -3.48 13.77 14.52
N ALA A 79 -2.66 13.60 15.56
CA ALA A 79 -1.25 13.97 15.51
C ALA A 79 -0.46 13.06 14.55
N ALA A 80 -0.75 11.75 14.54
CA ALA A 80 -0.19 10.80 13.60
C ALA A 80 -0.54 11.19 12.15
N LEU A 81 -1.82 11.46 11.87
CA LEU A 81 -2.28 11.88 10.53
C LEU A 81 -1.63 13.21 10.12
N ALA A 82 -1.54 14.18 11.03
CA ALA A 82 -0.87 15.45 10.77
C ALA A 82 0.63 15.26 10.46
N ALA A 83 1.31 14.35 11.16
CA ALA A 83 2.72 13.99 10.92
C ALA A 83 2.96 13.25 9.59
N LEU A 84 1.91 12.69 8.98
CA LEU A 84 1.94 12.11 7.63
C LEU A 84 1.56 13.12 6.54
N THR A 85 0.87 14.22 6.87
CA THR A 85 0.21 15.10 5.89
C THR A 85 0.62 16.57 6.03
N THR A 86 -0.02 17.31 6.94
CA THR A 86 0.09 18.76 7.06
C THR A 86 1.46 19.23 7.57
N ARG A 87 2.05 18.51 8.54
CA ARG A 87 3.36 18.84 9.12
C ARG A 87 4.49 18.72 8.10
N PRO A 88 4.70 17.60 7.39
CA PRO A 88 5.75 17.51 6.37
C PRO A 88 5.53 18.51 5.22
N ALA A 89 4.28 18.74 4.80
CA ALA A 89 3.98 19.78 3.80
C ALA A 89 4.41 21.18 4.29
N SER A 90 4.22 21.49 5.57
CA SER A 90 4.69 22.75 6.19
C SER A 90 6.21 22.83 6.23
N PHE A 91 6.89 21.78 6.70
CA PHE A 91 8.36 21.74 6.80
C PHE A 91 9.04 21.94 5.44
N LEU A 92 8.43 21.44 4.37
CA LEU A 92 8.93 21.56 3.01
C LEU A 92 8.47 22.85 2.29
N GLY A 93 7.66 23.69 2.93
CA GLY A 93 7.11 24.90 2.30
C GLY A 93 6.08 24.62 1.20
N LEU A 94 5.46 23.44 1.21
CA LEU A 94 4.53 22.93 0.20
C LEU A 94 3.06 22.98 0.63
N SER A 95 2.72 23.60 1.77
CA SER A 95 1.34 23.65 2.29
C SER A 95 0.30 24.26 1.33
N LYS A 96 0.72 25.10 0.37
CA LYS A 96 -0.16 25.64 -0.67
C LYS A 96 -0.55 24.61 -1.74
N ARG A 97 0.20 23.50 -1.86
CA ARG A 97 0.06 22.49 -2.90
C ARG A 97 -0.31 21.11 -2.34
N LEU A 98 0.01 20.81 -1.08
CA LEU A 98 -0.08 19.49 -0.47
C LEU A 98 -0.54 19.56 0.99
N GLY A 99 -0.89 18.39 1.55
CA GLY A 99 -1.08 18.18 2.98
C GLY A 99 -2.53 18.26 3.47
N THR A 100 -3.46 18.77 2.65
CA THR A 100 -4.91 18.79 2.94
C THR A 100 -5.71 18.53 1.67
N VAL A 101 -6.97 18.15 1.86
CA VAL A 101 -7.94 17.99 0.77
C VAL A 101 -8.69 19.32 0.60
N GLU A 102 -8.18 20.17 -0.28
CA GLU A 102 -8.73 21.50 -0.57
C GLU A 102 -8.63 21.80 -2.08
N GLU A 103 -9.57 22.60 -2.59
CA GLU A 103 -9.56 23.01 -4.00
C GLU A 103 -8.25 23.73 -4.38
N GLY A 104 -7.71 23.40 -5.55
CA GLY A 104 -6.47 23.97 -6.08
C GLY A 104 -5.18 23.31 -5.59
N LYS A 105 -5.25 22.31 -4.69
CA LYS A 105 -4.10 21.47 -4.30
C LYS A 105 -3.94 20.27 -5.22
N ILE A 106 -2.74 19.69 -5.20
CA ILE A 106 -2.43 18.46 -5.96
C ILE A 106 -3.25 17.31 -5.35
N ALA A 107 -3.94 16.57 -6.20
CA ALA A 107 -4.78 15.44 -5.81
C ALA A 107 -3.93 14.18 -5.53
N ASN A 108 -3.13 14.24 -4.46
CA ASN A 108 -2.48 13.08 -3.85
C ASN A 108 -3.35 12.58 -2.70
N LEU A 109 -4.09 11.50 -2.92
CA LEU A 109 -5.10 11.00 -2.00
C LEU A 109 -4.90 9.52 -1.70
N VAL A 110 -5.19 9.10 -0.47
CA VAL A 110 -5.33 7.70 -0.10
C VAL A 110 -6.73 7.55 0.49
N VAL A 111 -7.52 6.66 -0.09
CA VAL A 111 -8.90 6.38 0.32
C VAL A 111 -8.92 5.04 1.02
N THR A 112 -9.57 5.00 2.17
CA THR A 112 -9.73 3.80 3.00
C THR A 112 -11.20 3.56 3.30
N ASP A 113 -11.57 2.32 3.56
CA ASP A 113 -12.93 1.93 3.97
C ASP A 113 -13.23 2.16 5.47
N GLY A 114 -12.25 2.66 6.22
CA GLY A 114 -12.35 3.05 7.62
C GLY A 114 -11.21 3.97 8.05
N SER A 115 -10.94 4.04 9.36
CA SER A 115 -9.76 4.77 9.86
C SER A 115 -8.49 4.10 9.33
N TYR A 116 -7.59 4.89 8.74
CA TYR A 116 -6.29 4.38 8.27
C TYR A 116 -5.50 3.62 9.35
N PHE A 117 -5.73 3.93 10.62
CA PHE A 117 -5.06 3.29 11.75
C PHE A 117 -5.78 2.06 12.30
N ALA A 118 -6.99 1.73 11.84
CA ALA A 118 -7.66 0.50 12.22
C ALA A 118 -6.95 -0.72 11.61
N GLU A 119 -7.04 -1.88 12.26
CA GLU A 119 -6.38 -3.11 11.82
C GLU A 119 -6.92 -3.63 10.49
N ASP A 120 -8.23 -3.80 10.42
CA ASP A 120 -8.90 -4.44 9.29
C ASP A 120 -9.20 -3.49 8.13
N THR A 121 -8.87 -2.20 8.27
CA THR A 121 -9.15 -1.21 7.23
C THR A 121 -8.30 -1.49 5.99
N LYS A 122 -8.93 -1.46 4.82
CA LYS A 122 -8.27 -1.61 3.53
C LYS A 122 -8.07 -0.25 2.88
N VAL A 123 -6.93 -0.07 2.20
CA VAL A 123 -6.75 1.02 1.24
C VAL A 123 -7.53 0.63 0.00
N THR A 124 -8.54 1.41 -0.34
CA THR A 124 -9.41 1.12 -1.49
C THR A 124 -8.94 1.82 -2.75
N HIS A 125 -8.37 3.02 -2.63
CA HIS A 125 -7.87 3.78 -3.78
C HIS A 125 -6.66 4.61 -3.38
N VAL A 126 -5.71 4.77 -4.31
CA VAL A 126 -4.62 5.74 -4.19
C VAL A 126 -4.68 6.66 -5.40
N PHE A 127 -4.58 7.97 -5.21
CA PHE A 127 -4.50 8.93 -6.30
C PHE A 127 -3.15 9.64 -6.24
N VAL A 128 -2.48 9.76 -7.38
CA VAL A 128 -1.22 10.49 -7.53
C VAL A 128 -1.40 11.52 -8.63
N ASP A 129 -1.28 12.80 -8.28
CA ASP A 129 -1.49 13.94 -9.18
C ASP A 129 -2.84 13.86 -9.93
N GLY A 130 -3.90 13.43 -9.22
CA GLY A 130 -5.25 13.29 -9.75
C GLY A 130 -5.48 12.03 -10.60
N ARG A 131 -4.47 11.19 -10.80
CA ARG A 131 -4.61 9.91 -11.49
C ARG A 131 -4.84 8.80 -10.47
N LEU A 132 -5.85 7.98 -10.70
CA LEU A 132 -6.06 6.77 -9.90
C LEU A 132 -4.88 5.82 -10.13
N TYR A 133 -4.31 5.35 -9.04
CA TYR A 133 -3.26 4.36 -8.96
C TYR A 133 -3.81 3.20 -8.15
N ASP A 134 -4.00 2.08 -8.82
CA ASP A 134 -4.58 0.91 -8.18
C ASP A 134 -3.50 0.16 -7.38
N TYR A 135 -3.80 -0.09 -6.12
CA TYR A 135 -2.96 -0.82 -5.20
C TYR A 135 -3.55 -2.23 -5.10
N SER A 136 -3.19 -3.11 -6.04
CA SER A 136 -3.39 -4.54 -5.83
C SER A 136 -2.43 -4.95 -4.72
N ALA A 137 -2.92 -4.95 -3.47
CA ALA A 137 -2.21 -5.55 -2.35
C ALA A 137 -1.80 -6.97 -2.75
N ASP A 138 -0.56 -7.35 -2.40
CA ASP A 138 0.03 -8.69 -2.46
C ASP A 138 -0.93 -9.77 -1.95
N THR A 139 -1.93 -10.11 -2.75
CA THR A 139 -2.86 -11.20 -2.51
C THR A 139 -2.59 -12.14 -3.67
N GLU A 140 -2.05 -13.32 -3.37
CA GLU A 140 -1.84 -14.36 -4.38
C GLU A 140 -3.17 -14.78 -5.05
N GLU A 141 -4.31 -14.40 -4.47
CA GLU A 141 -5.66 -14.62 -5.00
C GLU A 141 -6.36 -13.26 -5.17
N GLY A 142 -6.69 -12.88 -6.40
CA GLY A 142 -7.46 -11.68 -6.66
C GLY A 142 -8.93 -11.86 -6.24
N GLU A 143 -9.56 -10.80 -5.72
CA GLU A 143 -10.93 -10.87 -5.23
C GLU A 143 -11.93 -10.65 -6.37
N ILE A 144 -12.84 -11.60 -6.60
CA ILE A 144 -13.93 -11.48 -7.59
C ILE A 144 -15.24 -11.22 -6.85
N THR A 145 -15.74 -9.99 -6.97
CA THR A 145 -17.04 -9.59 -6.40
C THR A 145 -18.05 -9.17 -7.47
N GLY A 146 -17.57 -8.90 -8.69
CA GLY A 146 -18.37 -8.54 -9.86
C GLY A 146 -18.94 -9.73 -10.64
N ASP A 147 -19.88 -9.44 -11.54
CA ASP A 147 -20.39 -10.39 -12.52
C ASP A 147 -19.36 -10.65 -13.63
N VAL A 148 -18.66 -11.79 -13.54
CA VAL A 148 -17.59 -12.19 -14.46
C VAL A 148 -18.03 -12.29 -15.92
N SER A 149 -19.32 -12.46 -16.22
CA SER A 149 -19.81 -12.49 -17.62
C SER A 149 -19.46 -11.20 -18.40
N LYS A 150 -19.23 -10.10 -17.69
CA LYS A 150 -18.80 -8.83 -18.27
C LYS A 150 -17.35 -8.79 -18.75
N ILE A 151 -16.52 -9.76 -18.34
CA ILE A 151 -15.10 -9.81 -18.70
C ILE A 151 -14.72 -11.07 -19.46
N LEU A 152 -15.51 -12.14 -19.40
CA LEU A 152 -15.26 -13.37 -20.15
C LEU A 152 -15.15 -13.13 -21.67
N GLY A 153 -14.35 -13.96 -22.32
CA GLY A 153 -14.08 -13.92 -23.75
C GLY A 153 -12.73 -13.31 -24.10
N THR A 154 -12.51 -13.11 -25.40
CA THR A 154 -11.26 -12.59 -25.94
C THR A 154 -11.35 -11.09 -26.16
N TRP A 155 -10.33 -10.36 -25.72
CA TRP A 155 -10.17 -8.92 -25.85
C TRP A 155 -8.91 -8.60 -26.62
N SER A 156 -8.97 -7.61 -27.50
CA SER A 156 -7.77 -6.96 -28.02
C SER A 156 -7.25 -5.97 -26.99
N TYR A 157 -5.93 -5.76 -26.95
CA TYR A 157 -5.34 -4.66 -26.20
C TYR A 157 -4.35 -3.87 -27.06
N THR A 158 -4.25 -2.57 -26.77
CA THR A 158 -3.22 -1.66 -27.27
C THR A 158 -2.54 -1.01 -26.07
N LEU A 159 -1.22 -1.13 -26.01
CA LEU A 159 -0.36 -0.56 -24.97
C LEU A 159 0.51 0.53 -25.57
N GLU A 160 0.36 1.75 -25.07
CA GLU A 160 1.17 2.90 -25.51
C GLU A 160 2.51 2.90 -24.78
N THR A 161 3.60 2.63 -25.50
CA THR A 161 4.96 2.70 -24.94
C THR A 161 5.77 3.85 -25.55
N PRO A 162 6.81 4.36 -24.87
CA PRO A 162 7.70 5.37 -25.46
C PRO A 162 8.38 4.92 -26.77
N GLY A 163 8.48 3.61 -27.01
CA GLY A 163 9.06 3.01 -28.21
C GLY A 163 8.06 2.72 -29.33
N GLY A 164 6.78 3.05 -29.15
CA GLY A 164 5.69 2.73 -30.07
C GLY A 164 4.59 1.91 -29.42
N GLU A 165 3.49 1.73 -30.14
CA GLU A 165 2.36 0.92 -29.69
C GLU A 165 2.71 -0.57 -29.72
N ARG A 166 2.27 -1.31 -28.70
CA ARG A 166 2.26 -2.77 -28.68
C ARG A 166 0.83 -3.25 -28.63
N SER A 167 0.54 -4.36 -29.28
CA SER A 167 -0.80 -4.94 -29.30
C SER A 167 -0.76 -6.44 -29.09
N GLY A 168 -1.91 -6.99 -28.70
CA GLY A 168 -2.10 -8.42 -28.54
C GLY A 168 -3.54 -8.71 -28.11
N THR A 169 -3.76 -9.89 -27.54
CA THR A 169 -5.05 -10.29 -27.00
C THR A 169 -4.95 -10.75 -25.55
N ILE A 170 -6.06 -10.62 -24.83
CA ILE A 170 -6.24 -11.18 -23.49
C ILE A 170 -7.51 -12.02 -23.53
N GLU A 171 -7.43 -13.26 -23.09
CA GLU A 171 -8.55 -14.17 -23.00
C GLU A 171 -8.86 -14.45 -21.53
N PHE A 172 -10.12 -14.26 -21.14
CA PHE A 172 -10.62 -14.58 -19.80
C PHE A 172 -11.63 -15.72 -19.88
N GLU A 173 -11.37 -16.78 -19.11
CA GLU A 173 -12.19 -17.99 -19.04
C GLU A 173 -12.45 -18.36 -17.57
N GLY A 174 -13.48 -19.19 -17.33
CA GLY A 174 -13.82 -19.67 -16.00
C GLY A 174 -15.02 -18.96 -15.36
N ASP A 175 -15.05 -18.92 -14.02
CA ASP A 175 -16.17 -18.39 -13.25
C ASP A 175 -15.73 -17.69 -11.94
N GLN A 176 -16.69 -17.29 -11.10
CA GLN A 176 -16.41 -16.57 -9.84
C GLN A 176 -15.51 -17.34 -8.85
N SER A 177 -15.39 -18.66 -8.99
CA SER A 177 -14.58 -19.52 -8.13
C SER A 177 -13.19 -19.82 -8.68
N GLY A 178 -12.91 -19.46 -9.93
CA GLY A 178 -11.66 -19.75 -10.64
C GLY A 178 -11.65 -19.09 -11.99
N LEU A 179 -11.38 -17.78 -11.99
CA LEU A 179 -11.20 -17.00 -13.20
C LEU A 179 -9.75 -17.14 -13.66
N GLU A 180 -9.56 -17.55 -14.90
CA GLU A 180 -8.26 -17.71 -15.54
C GLU A 180 -8.11 -16.65 -16.63
N GLY A 181 -6.87 -16.25 -16.89
CA GLY A 181 -6.56 -15.23 -17.86
C GLY A 181 -5.28 -15.55 -18.61
N THR A 182 -5.28 -15.41 -19.93
CA THR A 182 -4.10 -15.58 -20.77
C THR A 182 -3.89 -14.36 -21.66
N LEU A 183 -2.73 -13.72 -21.54
CA LEU A 183 -2.29 -12.68 -22.45
C LEU A 183 -1.44 -13.29 -23.57
N THR A 184 -1.73 -12.91 -24.82
CA THR A 184 -0.95 -13.29 -26.01
C THR A 184 -0.43 -12.03 -26.70
N ASN A 185 0.89 -11.91 -26.85
CA ASN A 185 1.52 -10.81 -27.56
C ASN A 185 1.43 -10.99 -29.09
N ALA A 186 1.63 -9.92 -29.87
CA ALA A 186 1.68 -10.00 -31.34
C ALA A 186 2.71 -11.00 -31.89
N ASP A 187 3.78 -11.28 -31.13
CA ASP A 187 4.82 -12.24 -31.50
C ASP A 187 4.40 -13.71 -31.23
N GLY A 188 3.23 -13.92 -30.62
CA GLY A 188 2.68 -15.24 -30.27
C GLY A 188 3.05 -15.74 -28.87
N ASP A 189 3.89 -15.00 -28.13
CA ASP A 189 4.27 -15.34 -26.76
C ASP A 189 3.08 -15.17 -25.80
N THR A 190 2.78 -16.24 -25.06
CA THR A 190 1.68 -16.30 -24.09
C THR A 190 2.17 -16.17 -22.65
N GLN A 191 1.36 -15.54 -21.79
CA GLN A 191 1.61 -15.37 -20.37
C GLN A 191 0.29 -15.53 -19.60
N GLU A 192 0.33 -16.34 -18.54
CA GLU A 192 -0.80 -16.47 -17.62
C GLU A 192 -0.91 -15.22 -16.75
N LEU A 193 -2.14 -14.81 -16.48
CA LEU A 193 -2.46 -13.71 -15.59
C LEU A 193 -2.54 -14.23 -14.16
N GLU A 194 -1.96 -13.48 -13.24
CA GLU A 194 -1.95 -13.76 -11.81
C GLU A 194 -2.82 -12.71 -11.08
N ALA A 195 -3.26 -13.03 -9.86
CA ALA A 195 -3.99 -12.11 -8.99
C ALA A 195 -5.17 -11.37 -9.67
N ILE A 196 -5.93 -12.07 -10.51
CA ILE A 196 -7.05 -11.47 -11.25
C ILE A 196 -8.17 -11.09 -10.28
N SER A 197 -8.52 -9.80 -10.24
CA SER A 197 -9.59 -9.24 -9.40
C SER A 197 -10.55 -8.43 -10.25
N PHE A 198 -11.85 -8.52 -9.94
CA PHE A 198 -12.89 -7.79 -10.63
C PHE A 198 -14.04 -7.44 -9.70
N ASP A 199 -14.35 -6.15 -9.60
CA ASP A 199 -15.42 -5.62 -8.73
C ASP A 199 -16.75 -5.33 -9.47
N GLY A 200 -16.80 -5.61 -10.77
CA GLY A 200 -17.94 -5.31 -11.65
C GLY A 200 -17.74 -4.10 -12.54
N THR A 201 -16.71 -3.31 -12.28
CA THR A 201 -16.30 -2.11 -13.06
C THR A 201 -14.79 -2.10 -13.31
N THR A 202 -13.98 -2.39 -12.29
CA THR A 202 -12.52 -2.36 -12.32
C THR A 202 -12.00 -3.79 -12.40
N LEU A 203 -11.16 -4.06 -13.40
CA LEU A 203 -10.43 -5.31 -13.58
C LEU A 203 -8.94 -5.05 -13.33
N SER A 204 -8.34 -5.82 -12.42
CA SER A 204 -6.90 -5.77 -12.15
C SER A 204 -6.28 -7.15 -12.19
N PHE A 205 -5.05 -7.25 -12.67
CA PHE A 205 -4.28 -8.49 -12.69
C PHE A 205 -2.78 -8.20 -12.78
N THR A 206 -1.95 -9.17 -12.45
CA THR A 206 -0.49 -9.09 -12.56
C THR A 206 0.03 -9.99 -13.66
N ILE A 207 1.14 -9.57 -14.27
CA ILE A 207 1.88 -10.32 -15.27
C ILE A 207 3.33 -10.43 -14.82
N SER A 208 3.81 -11.66 -14.70
CA SER A 208 5.18 -11.97 -14.28
C SER A 208 5.98 -12.53 -15.45
N PRO A 209 6.59 -11.68 -16.31
CA PRO A 209 7.37 -12.15 -17.45
C PRO A 209 8.61 -12.95 -16.99
N SER A 210 9.01 -13.95 -17.77
CA SER A 210 10.18 -14.80 -17.46
C SER A 210 11.49 -14.02 -17.31
N GLN A 211 11.59 -12.85 -17.92
CA GLN A 211 12.66 -11.87 -17.75
C GLN A 211 12.05 -10.47 -17.60
N GLY A 212 12.09 -9.93 -16.39
CA GLY A 212 11.61 -8.57 -16.11
C GLY A 212 10.98 -8.46 -14.71
N PRO A 213 10.59 -7.24 -14.30
CA PRO A 213 9.77 -7.04 -13.12
C PRO A 213 8.33 -7.51 -13.40
N THR A 214 7.62 -7.94 -12.35
CA THR A 214 6.17 -8.12 -12.39
C THR A 214 5.51 -6.77 -12.72
N LEU A 215 4.51 -6.81 -13.60
CA LEU A 215 3.73 -5.66 -14.03
C LEU A 215 2.31 -5.80 -13.50
N SER A 216 1.77 -4.74 -12.91
CA SER A 216 0.36 -4.68 -12.51
C SER A 216 -0.43 -3.93 -13.56
N VAL A 217 -1.54 -4.50 -14.00
CA VAL A 217 -2.47 -3.90 -14.96
C VAL A 217 -3.78 -3.63 -14.24
N THR A 218 -4.31 -2.41 -14.40
CA THR A 218 -5.66 -2.06 -13.94
C THR A 218 -6.39 -1.34 -15.06
N VAL A 219 -7.59 -1.82 -15.36
CA VAL A 219 -8.47 -1.25 -16.38
C VAL A 219 -9.89 -1.10 -15.87
N THR A 220 -10.57 -0.06 -16.32
CA THR A 220 -12.01 0.11 -16.15
C THR A 220 -12.72 -0.49 -17.35
N VAL A 221 -13.66 -1.40 -17.10
CA VAL A 221 -14.45 -2.10 -18.12
C VAL A 221 -15.78 -1.40 -18.30
N GLU A 222 -16.02 -0.85 -19.49
CA GLU A 222 -17.28 -0.24 -19.89
C GLU A 222 -17.84 -0.95 -21.13
N GLY A 223 -18.82 -1.83 -20.91
CA GLY A 223 -19.42 -2.64 -21.98
C GLY A 223 -18.38 -3.60 -22.58
N ASP A 224 -18.10 -3.43 -23.86
CA ASP A 224 -17.12 -4.22 -24.62
C ASP A 224 -15.80 -3.47 -24.83
N THR A 225 -15.52 -2.45 -24.01
CA THR A 225 -14.25 -1.71 -24.03
C THR A 225 -13.63 -1.64 -22.64
N PHE A 226 -12.31 -1.49 -22.59
CA PHE A 226 -11.62 -1.11 -21.37
C PHE A 226 -10.55 -0.05 -21.63
N GLU A 227 -10.28 0.76 -20.60
CA GLU A 227 -9.17 1.71 -20.57
C GLU A 227 -8.53 1.69 -19.18
N GLY A 228 -7.21 1.84 -19.12
CA GLY A 228 -6.52 1.95 -17.86
C GLY A 228 -5.02 2.08 -18.00
N THR A 229 -4.31 1.52 -17.01
CA THR A 229 -2.86 1.71 -16.91
C THR A 229 -2.12 0.43 -16.56
N VAL A 230 -0.90 0.33 -17.08
CA VAL A 230 0.09 -0.66 -16.67
C VAL A 230 1.13 0.03 -15.80
N SER A 231 1.27 -0.43 -14.56
CA SER A 231 2.31 0.03 -13.65
C SER A 231 3.65 -0.59 -14.01
N THR A 232 4.68 0.25 -14.10
CA THR A 232 6.07 -0.14 -14.36
C THR A 232 6.97 0.51 -13.30
N PRO A 233 8.24 0.06 -13.14
CA PRO A 233 9.20 0.77 -12.29
C PRO A 233 9.48 2.23 -12.71
N GLY A 234 9.03 2.64 -13.90
CA GLY A 234 9.11 3.99 -14.43
C GLY A 234 7.73 4.66 -14.51
N PRO A 235 7.48 5.52 -15.51
CA PRO A 235 6.13 6.07 -15.72
C PRO A 235 5.14 4.94 -16.03
N SER A 236 3.90 5.07 -15.55
CA SER A 236 2.83 4.17 -15.97
C SER A 236 2.56 4.32 -17.48
N LEU A 237 2.13 3.23 -18.09
CA LEU A 237 1.78 3.16 -19.50
C LEU A 237 0.25 3.10 -19.64
N THR A 238 -0.30 3.68 -20.69
CA THR A 238 -1.74 3.59 -20.99
C THR A 238 -2.03 2.30 -21.72
N ILE A 239 -3.10 1.61 -21.33
CA ILE A 239 -3.61 0.43 -22.03
C ILE A 239 -5.09 0.61 -22.33
N THR A 240 -5.50 0.28 -23.54
CA THR A 240 -6.90 0.24 -23.99
C THR A 240 -7.21 -1.09 -24.63
N GLY A 241 -8.49 -1.44 -24.72
CA GLY A 241 -8.90 -2.68 -25.37
C GLY A 241 -10.37 -2.74 -25.73
N GLU A 242 -10.68 -3.66 -26.65
CA GLU A 242 -12.03 -3.92 -27.15
C GLU A 242 -12.26 -5.43 -27.22
N ARG A 243 -13.43 -5.88 -26.76
CA ARG A 243 -13.81 -7.29 -26.79
C ARG A 243 -14.02 -7.74 -28.22
N THR A 244 -13.30 -8.79 -28.62
CA THR A 244 -13.35 -9.37 -29.95
C THR A 244 -14.20 -10.64 -30.02
N SER A 245 -14.42 -11.31 -28.88
CA SER A 245 -15.30 -12.48 -28.76
C SER A 245 -15.94 -12.53 -27.37
N GLY A 246 -17.22 -12.86 -27.29
CA GLY A 246 -17.93 -13.08 -26.02
C GLY A 246 -17.76 -14.52 -25.48
N PRO A 247 -18.36 -14.82 -24.31
CA PRO A 247 -18.27 -16.13 -23.67
C PRO A 247 -18.88 -17.31 -24.48
N ASP A 248 -19.70 -17.02 -25.50
CA ASP A 248 -20.39 -18.04 -26.31
C ASP A 248 -19.79 -18.24 -27.72
N GLY A 249 -18.71 -17.52 -28.07
CA GLY A 249 -18.08 -17.54 -29.40
C GLY A 249 -18.74 -16.66 -30.45
#